data_AF-C1E5F6-F1
#
_entry.id   AF-C1E5F6-F1
#
_cell.length_a   1.000
_cell.length_b   1.000
_cell.length_c   1.000
_cell.angle_alpha   90.00
_cell.angle_beta   90.00
_cell.angle_gamma   90.00
#
_symmetry.space_group_name_H-M   'P 1'
#
loop_
_entity.id
_entity.type
_entity.pdbx_description
1 polymer ?
#
loop_
_entity_poly.entity_id
_entity_poly.type
_entity_poly.pdbx_seq_one_letter_code
_entity_poly.pdbx_strand_id
1 'polypeptide(L)'
;MVAGALTLTSCGPAAAEAGQKPPPVIDMPGGCTLEALDLFKDTRAKFSLEVGTGALPEAVLDLGGCDYSGQDLSGKILSGVIATGANFSNATLVGAEMSRAKGQDAIFTGADMRSVNAYEVNFGGSDLTNVDFDNAILTNARFGKGKGGEWAKLGGANWEGALLSSSDAQRVCENPTVDDYGKAILGCK
;
A
#
# COMPACT_ATOMS: atom_id res chain seq x y z
N MET A 1 -59.84 -12.02 -27.96
CA MET A 1 -59.10 -10.85 -28.49
C MET A 1 -58.61 -10.03 -27.30
N VAL A 2 -57.28 -10.01 -27.10
CA VAL A 2 -56.39 -8.96 -26.52
C VAL A 2 -56.81 -8.34 -25.16
N ALA A 3 -56.00 -8.17 -24.10
CA ALA A 3 -54.55 -8.10 -23.92
C ALA A 3 -54.19 -8.50 -22.46
N GLY A 4 -53.18 -9.35 -22.27
CA GLY A 4 -52.52 -9.55 -20.97
C GLY A 4 -51.34 -8.58 -20.85
N ALA A 5 -51.32 -7.77 -19.80
CA ALA A 5 -50.22 -6.85 -19.52
C ALA A 5 -49.01 -7.63 -18.96
N LEU A 6 -47.96 -7.79 -19.77
CA LEU A 6 -46.63 -8.15 -19.28
C LEU A 6 -45.97 -6.88 -18.72
N THR A 7 -45.86 -6.77 -17.40
CA THR A 7 -44.92 -5.84 -16.77
C THR A 7 -43.54 -6.48 -16.73
N LEU A 8 -42.60 -5.92 -17.49
CA LEU A 8 -41.18 -6.22 -17.42
C LEU A 8 -40.65 -5.80 -16.05
N THR A 9 -40.40 -6.77 -15.16
CA THR A 9 -39.62 -6.55 -13.94
C THR A 9 -38.15 -6.43 -14.36
N SER A 10 -37.68 -5.20 -14.54
CA SER A 10 -36.27 -4.92 -14.80
C SER A 10 -35.43 -5.29 -13.58
N CYS A 11 -34.37 -6.05 -13.83
CA CYS A 11 -33.19 -6.34 -13.02
C CYS A 11 -33.05 -5.47 -11.76
N GLY A 12 -33.14 -6.10 -10.58
CA GLY A 12 -32.78 -5.46 -9.33
C GLY A 12 -31.26 -5.15 -9.30
N PRO A 13 -30.82 -4.02 -8.72
CA PRO A 13 -29.41 -3.77 -8.54
C PRO A 13 -28.81 -4.83 -7.60
N ALA A 14 -27.66 -5.32 -8.06
CA ALA A 14 -26.80 -6.35 -7.48
C ALA A 14 -26.81 -6.41 -5.95
N ALA A 15 -26.91 -7.64 -5.45
CA ALA A 15 -26.66 -7.99 -4.07
C ALA A 15 -25.27 -7.45 -3.66
N ALA A 16 -25.26 -6.48 -2.75
CA ALA A 16 -24.09 -6.17 -1.96
C ALA A 16 -23.74 -7.41 -1.14
N GLU A 17 -22.55 -7.97 -1.36
CA GLU A 17 -22.04 -9.07 -0.54
C GLU A 17 -22.01 -8.65 0.92
N ALA A 18 -22.62 -9.49 1.75
CA ALA A 18 -22.83 -9.28 3.16
C ALA A 18 -21.51 -9.39 3.93
N GLY A 19 -21.16 -8.32 4.65
CA GLY A 19 -20.82 -8.41 6.07
C GLY A 19 -19.69 -9.34 6.52
N GLN A 20 -18.56 -9.39 5.82
CA GLN A 20 -17.33 -9.91 6.45
C GLN A 20 -16.92 -8.91 7.55
N LYS A 21 -17.07 -9.30 8.83
CA LYS A 21 -16.51 -8.52 9.95
C LYS A 21 -15.03 -8.28 9.63
N PRO A 22 -14.56 -7.01 9.61
CA PRO A 22 -13.16 -6.74 9.34
C PRO A 22 -12.32 -7.56 10.33
N PRO A 23 -11.29 -8.26 9.84
CA PRO A 23 -10.43 -9.08 10.68
C PRO A 23 -9.92 -8.26 11.86
N PRO A 24 -9.82 -8.86 13.06
CA PRO A 24 -9.44 -8.11 14.25
C PRO A 24 -8.11 -7.40 14.00
N VAL A 25 -8.03 -6.11 14.36
CA VAL A 25 -6.74 -5.41 14.41
C VAL A 25 -6.08 -5.79 15.72
N ILE A 26 -4.86 -6.30 15.65
CA ILE A 26 -4.04 -6.56 16.83
C ILE A 26 -2.95 -5.50 16.91
N ASP A 27 -2.85 -4.87 18.08
CA ASP A 27 -1.67 -4.07 18.42
C ASP A 27 -0.44 -4.96 18.40
N MET A 28 0.72 -4.36 18.12
CA MET A 28 1.95 -5.10 17.96
C MET A 28 2.36 -5.87 19.22
N PRO A 29 2.31 -7.22 19.22
CA PRO A 29 2.68 -8.01 20.39
C PRO A 29 4.20 -7.98 20.55
N GLY A 30 4.69 -7.52 21.70
CA GLY A 30 6.12 -7.35 21.96
C GLY A 30 6.67 -5.94 21.65
N GLY A 31 5.81 -5.00 21.22
CA GLY A 31 6.22 -3.64 20.86
C GLY A 31 6.85 -3.56 19.46
N CYS A 32 7.38 -2.39 19.11
CA CYS A 32 7.92 -2.07 17.78
C CYS A 32 9.31 -2.67 17.50
N THR A 33 9.48 -3.99 17.70
CA THR A 33 10.75 -4.69 17.45
C THR A 33 10.74 -5.50 16.16
N LEU A 34 11.91 -5.77 15.61
CA LEU A 34 12.04 -6.56 14.37
C LEU A 34 11.63 -8.02 14.56
N GLU A 35 11.80 -8.58 15.77
CA GLU A 35 11.39 -9.95 16.11
C GLU A 35 9.86 -10.06 16.19
N ALA A 36 9.19 -9.02 16.71
CA ALA A 36 7.74 -8.97 16.72
C ALA A 36 7.16 -8.94 15.30
N LEU A 37 7.88 -8.36 14.33
CA LEU A 37 7.53 -8.47 12.91
C LEU A 37 7.67 -9.89 12.36
N ASP A 38 8.39 -10.81 13.00
CA ASP A 38 8.57 -12.16 12.47
C ASP A 38 7.53 -13.16 13.01
N LEU A 39 6.81 -12.82 14.09
CA LEU A 39 5.82 -13.70 14.75
C LEU A 39 4.68 -14.18 13.83
N PHE A 40 4.27 -13.36 12.86
CA PHE A 40 3.16 -13.66 11.93
C PHE A 40 3.58 -13.54 10.45
N LYS A 41 4.86 -13.75 10.15
CA LYS A 41 5.38 -13.60 8.78
C LYS A 41 4.75 -14.63 7.81
N ASP A 42 4.57 -15.88 8.24
CA ASP A 42 4.06 -16.95 7.37
C ASP A 42 2.59 -16.72 6.98
N THR A 43 1.80 -16.15 7.89
CA THR A 43 0.41 -15.79 7.58
C THR A 43 0.34 -14.63 6.62
N ARG A 44 1.15 -13.59 6.82
CA ARG A 44 1.20 -12.45 5.88
C ARG A 44 1.79 -12.84 4.53
N ALA A 45 2.67 -13.83 4.47
CA ALA A 45 3.18 -14.37 3.21
C ALA A 45 2.04 -14.92 2.37
N LYS A 46 1.13 -15.69 2.99
CA LYS A 46 -0.10 -16.19 2.33
C LYS A 46 -1.02 -15.06 1.90
N PHE A 47 -1.13 -14.00 2.72
CA PHE A 47 -1.92 -12.82 2.35
C PHE A 47 -1.40 -12.12 1.08
N SER A 48 -0.08 -12.08 0.86
CA SER A 48 0.51 -11.56 -0.39
C SER A 48 0.09 -12.39 -1.61
N LEU A 49 -0.15 -13.70 -1.43
CA LEU A 49 -0.49 -14.65 -2.50
C LEU A 49 -2.00 -14.73 -2.80
N GLU A 50 -2.87 -14.45 -1.83
CA GLU A 50 -4.32 -14.55 -2.04
C GLU A 50 -4.88 -13.31 -2.74
N VAL A 51 -5.53 -13.50 -3.89
CA VAL A 51 -6.26 -12.44 -4.60
C VAL A 51 -7.75 -12.58 -4.27
N GLY A 52 -8.28 -11.69 -3.43
CA GLY A 52 -9.71 -11.42 -3.39
C GLY A 52 -10.63 -12.39 -2.62
N THR A 53 -10.12 -13.25 -1.73
CA THR A 53 -11.01 -14.08 -0.89
C THR A 53 -11.72 -13.28 0.21
N GLY A 54 -11.28 -12.05 0.51
CA GLY A 54 -11.87 -11.17 1.55
C GLY A 54 -11.77 -11.70 2.98
N ALA A 55 -11.41 -12.97 3.15
CA ALA A 55 -11.11 -13.62 4.40
C ALA A 55 -9.62 -13.45 4.67
N LEU A 56 -9.23 -12.44 5.45
CA LEU A 56 -7.94 -12.56 6.14
C LEU A 56 -8.11 -13.72 7.12
N PRO A 57 -7.32 -14.79 7.01
CA PRO A 57 -7.40 -15.88 7.99
C PRO A 57 -6.95 -15.41 9.38
N GLU A 58 -6.21 -14.30 9.50
CA GLU A 58 -5.69 -13.80 10.77
C GLU A 58 -5.67 -12.26 10.86
N ALA A 59 -5.46 -11.79 12.08
CA ALA A 59 -5.54 -10.40 12.49
C ALA A 59 -4.62 -9.45 11.69
N VAL A 60 -5.08 -8.22 11.50
CA VAL A 60 -4.27 -7.14 10.90
C VAL A 60 -3.32 -6.61 11.96
N LEU A 61 -2.02 -6.62 11.71
CA LEU A 61 -1.02 -6.07 12.62
C LEU A 61 -0.99 -4.54 12.50
N ASP A 62 -1.17 -3.83 13.62
CA ASP A 62 -1.02 -2.39 13.70
C ASP A 62 0.40 -2.00 14.16
N LEU A 63 1.09 -1.28 13.29
CA LEU A 63 2.40 -0.67 13.47
C LEU A 63 2.28 0.85 13.67
N GLY A 64 1.07 1.38 13.82
CA GLY A 64 0.81 2.80 13.95
C GLY A 64 1.63 3.41 15.09
N GLY A 65 2.40 4.45 14.77
CA GLY A 65 3.28 5.15 15.72
C GLY A 65 4.56 4.40 16.08
N CYS A 66 4.87 3.25 15.46
CA CYS A 66 6.15 2.59 15.64
C CYS A 66 7.30 3.35 14.97
N ASP A 67 8.49 3.26 15.57
CA ASP A 67 9.74 3.81 15.04
C ASP A 67 10.69 2.70 14.57
N TYR A 68 10.80 2.57 13.26
CA TYR A 68 11.72 1.71 12.52
C TYR A 68 12.82 2.51 11.81
N SER A 69 13.03 3.77 12.18
CA SER A 69 14.02 4.61 11.50
C SER A 69 15.43 4.00 11.56
N GLY A 70 16.11 3.99 10.41
CA GLY A 70 17.45 3.43 10.25
C GLY A 70 17.57 1.91 10.42
N GLN A 71 16.47 1.19 10.63
CA GLN A 71 16.51 -0.26 10.84
C GLN A 71 16.61 -1.04 9.52
N ASP A 72 17.11 -2.26 9.60
CA ASP A 72 17.13 -3.20 8.48
C ASP A 72 15.88 -4.11 8.53
N LEU A 73 14.98 -3.88 7.58
CA LEU A 73 13.77 -4.64 7.31
C LEU A 73 13.86 -5.38 5.97
N SER A 74 15.07 -5.60 5.44
CA SER A 74 15.26 -6.28 4.16
C SER A 74 14.57 -7.65 4.16
N GLY A 75 13.77 -7.90 3.12
CA GLY A 75 13.01 -9.14 2.95
C GLY A 75 11.91 -9.41 3.98
N LYS A 76 11.58 -8.46 4.88
CA LYS A 76 10.52 -8.66 5.88
C LYS A 76 9.14 -8.70 5.23
N ILE A 77 8.27 -9.51 5.82
CA ILE A 77 6.90 -9.71 5.35
C ILE A 77 5.95 -8.77 6.12
N LEU A 78 5.64 -7.65 5.49
CA LEU A 78 4.79 -6.57 5.99
C LEU A 78 3.45 -6.49 5.24
N SER A 79 3.06 -7.56 4.54
CA SER A 79 1.86 -7.55 3.72
C SER A 79 0.62 -7.37 4.61
N GLY A 80 -0.25 -6.43 4.23
CA GLY A 80 -1.53 -6.16 4.92
C GLY A 80 -1.43 -5.44 6.26
N VAL A 81 -0.25 -5.03 6.71
CA VAL A 81 -0.09 -4.30 7.99
C VAL A 81 -0.72 -2.90 7.92
N ILE A 82 -1.16 -2.39 9.08
CA ILE A 82 -1.47 -0.97 9.26
C ILE A 82 -0.18 -0.30 9.71
N ALA A 83 0.35 0.61 8.90
CA ALA A 83 1.56 1.37 9.20
C ALA A 83 1.27 2.87 9.21
N THR A 84 0.02 3.26 9.48
CA THR A 84 -0.41 4.66 9.45
C THR A 84 0.38 5.47 10.48
N GLY A 85 1.11 6.49 10.04
CA GLY A 85 1.93 7.33 10.91
C GLY A 85 3.18 6.65 11.49
N ALA A 86 3.55 5.45 11.04
CA ALA A 86 4.79 4.81 11.44
C ALA A 86 6.01 5.50 10.81
N ASN A 87 7.15 5.44 11.48
CA ASN A 87 8.41 6.02 11.01
C ASN A 87 9.35 4.94 10.48
N PHE A 88 9.64 4.97 9.18
CA PHE A 88 10.62 4.15 8.46
C PHE A 88 11.74 5.03 7.85
N SER A 89 11.97 6.24 8.37
CA SER A 89 12.99 7.14 7.83
C SER A 89 14.36 6.47 7.78
N ASN A 90 15.02 6.50 6.62
CA ASN A 90 16.31 5.86 6.36
C ASN A 90 16.36 4.34 6.65
N ALA A 91 15.20 3.67 6.75
CA ALA A 91 15.16 2.23 6.91
C ALA A 91 15.56 1.52 5.61
N THR A 92 16.13 0.33 5.73
CA THR A 92 16.40 -0.56 4.59
C THR A 92 15.24 -1.52 4.44
N LEU A 93 14.47 -1.41 3.36
CA LEU A 93 13.29 -2.22 3.03
C LEU A 93 13.53 -3.02 1.73
N VAL A 94 14.79 -3.29 1.40
CA VAL A 94 15.17 -3.96 0.15
C VAL A 94 14.49 -5.33 0.07
N GLY A 95 13.71 -5.54 -0.98
CA GLY A 95 12.97 -6.79 -1.18
C GLY A 95 11.89 -7.08 -0.14
N ALA A 96 11.47 -6.10 0.67
CA ALA A 96 10.39 -6.31 1.64
C ALA A 96 9.04 -6.54 0.93
N GLU A 97 8.19 -7.37 1.53
CA GLU A 97 6.86 -7.72 1.00
C GLU A 97 5.80 -6.86 1.68
N MET A 98 5.41 -5.75 1.05
CA MET A 98 4.45 -4.78 1.60
C MET A 98 3.06 -4.85 0.97
N SER A 99 2.76 -5.85 0.14
CA SER A 99 1.49 -6.00 -0.58
C SER A 99 0.26 -5.64 0.29
N ARG A 100 -0.54 -4.68 -0.19
CA ARG A 100 -1.77 -4.15 0.43
C ARG A 100 -1.59 -3.58 1.84
N ALA A 101 -0.38 -3.20 2.24
CA ALA A 101 -0.16 -2.44 3.46
C ALA A 101 -0.85 -1.06 3.42
N LYS A 102 -1.19 -0.55 4.60
CA LYS A 102 -1.80 0.78 4.79
C LYS A 102 -0.74 1.73 5.37
N GLY A 103 0.01 2.38 4.50
CA GLY A 103 1.10 3.31 4.84
C GLY A 103 0.71 4.79 4.78
N GLN A 104 -0.57 5.13 4.94
CA GLN A 104 -1.00 6.53 4.89
C GLN A 104 -0.35 7.36 5.99
N ASP A 105 0.04 8.59 5.67
CA ASP A 105 0.63 9.54 6.62
C ASP A 105 1.91 9.00 7.32
N ALA A 106 2.52 7.91 6.84
CA ALA A 106 3.76 7.35 7.35
C ALA A 106 4.99 8.13 6.85
N ILE A 107 6.14 7.93 7.47
CA ILE A 107 7.40 8.60 7.12
C ILE A 107 8.37 7.56 6.55
N PHE A 108 8.75 7.72 5.28
CA PHE A 108 9.69 6.87 4.55
C PHE A 108 10.86 7.70 3.97
N THR A 109 11.11 8.89 4.52
CA THR A 109 12.14 9.80 4.02
C THR A 109 13.51 9.10 3.97
N GLY A 110 14.12 9.05 2.78
CA GLY A 110 15.41 8.40 2.57
C GLY A 110 15.41 6.88 2.71
N ALA A 111 14.24 6.23 2.78
CA ALA A 111 14.19 4.78 2.88
C ALA A 111 14.66 4.11 1.58
N ASP A 112 15.42 3.03 1.73
CA ASP A 112 15.84 2.18 0.63
C ASP A 112 14.74 1.13 0.38
N MET A 113 13.89 1.35 -0.62
CA MET A 113 12.77 0.47 -0.97
C MET A 113 13.03 -0.28 -2.29
N ARG A 114 14.30 -0.50 -2.63
CA ARG A 114 14.65 -1.20 -3.87
C ARG A 114 14.10 -2.61 -3.89
N SER A 115 13.56 -3.03 -5.03
CA SER A 115 12.94 -4.35 -5.21
C SER A 115 11.79 -4.66 -4.22
N VAL A 116 11.23 -3.65 -3.53
CA VAL A 116 10.09 -3.86 -2.65
C VAL A 116 8.88 -4.34 -3.45
N ASN A 117 8.08 -5.22 -2.88
CA ASN A 117 6.75 -5.51 -3.39
C ASN A 117 5.72 -4.64 -2.68
N ALA A 118 5.33 -3.52 -3.27
CA ALA A 118 4.31 -2.61 -2.76
C ALA A 118 3.01 -2.65 -3.58
N TYR A 119 2.67 -3.83 -4.12
CA TYR A 119 1.41 -4.07 -4.81
C TYR A 119 0.21 -3.60 -3.97
N GLU A 120 -0.65 -2.75 -4.53
CA GLU A 120 -1.86 -2.21 -3.86
C GLU A 120 -1.62 -1.47 -2.51
N VAL A 121 -0.39 -1.00 -2.25
CA VAL A 121 -0.11 -0.22 -1.04
C VAL A 121 -0.72 1.17 -1.12
N ASN A 122 -1.24 1.67 0.01
CA ASN A 122 -1.70 3.05 0.12
C ASN A 122 -0.68 3.92 0.86
N PHE A 123 0.01 4.78 0.12
CA PHE A 123 0.96 5.79 0.59
C PHE A 123 0.35 7.20 0.65
N GLY A 124 -0.98 7.34 0.68
CA GLY A 124 -1.61 8.66 0.69
C GLY A 124 -1.11 9.54 1.84
N GLY A 125 -0.60 10.73 1.53
CA GLY A 125 -0.10 11.71 2.51
C GLY A 125 1.20 11.33 3.21
N SER A 126 1.86 10.23 2.83
CA SER A 126 3.15 9.85 3.43
C SER A 126 4.29 10.76 2.97
N ASP A 127 5.36 10.81 3.75
CA ASP A 127 6.62 11.44 3.34
C ASP A 127 7.53 10.39 2.67
N LEU A 128 7.65 10.44 1.34
CA LEU A 128 8.49 9.55 0.53
C LEU A 128 9.65 10.32 -0.11
N THR A 129 10.06 11.43 0.51
CA THR A 129 11.15 12.27 0.00
C THR A 129 12.44 11.45 -0.05
N ASN A 130 13.15 11.47 -1.19
CA ASN A 130 14.40 10.71 -1.42
C ASN A 130 14.28 9.19 -1.22
N VAL A 131 13.08 8.61 -1.39
CA VAL A 131 12.91 7.15 -1.36
C VAL A 131 13.50 6.52 -2.63
N ASP A 132 14.10 5.35 -2.50
CA ASP A 132 14.58 4.59 -3.65
C ASP A 132 13.60 3.47 -4.02
N PHE A 133 12.85 3.62 -5.13
CA PHE A 133 11.98 2.58 -5.68
C PHE A 133 12.62 1.79 -6.83
N ASP A 134 13.95 1.75 -6.94
CA ASP A 134 14.59 0.99 -8.03
C ASP A 134 14.12 -0.47 -8.06
N ASN A 135 13.62 -0.90 -9.21
CA ASN A 135 13.04 -2.24 -9.43
C ASN A 135 11.86 -2.61 -8.50
N ALA A 136 11.19 -1.63 -7.88
CA ALA A 136 10.04 -1.90 -7.02
C ALA A 136 8.79 -2.30 -7.82
N ILE A 137 7.95 -3.16 -7.22
CA ILE A 137 6.60 -3.45 -7.75
C ILE A 137 5.62 -2.48 -7.12
N LEU A 138 5.12 -1.51 -7.91
CA LEU A 138 4.22 -0.46 -7.45
C LEU A 138 2.83 -0.53 -8.12
N THR A 139 2.53 -1.64 -8.79
CA THR A 139 1.24 -1.83 -9.47
C THR A 139 0.08 -1.62 -8.49
N ASN A 140 -0.91 -0.82 -8.89
CA ASN A 140 -2.04 -0.40 -8.05
C ASN A 140 -1.69 0.39 -6.77
N ALA A 141 -0.43 0.74 -6.53
CA ALA A 141 -0.07 1.59 -5.40
C ALA A 141 -0.72 2.98 -5.55
N ARG A 142 -0.92 3.66 -4.42
CA ARG A 142 -1.54 4.99 -4.37
C ARG A 142 -0.65 5.97 -3.65
N PHE A 143 -0.28 7.04 -4.35
CA PHE A 143 0.54 8.15 -3.84
C PHE A 143 -0.27 9.46 -3.79
N GLY A 144 -1.56 9.33 -3.53
CA GLY A 144 -2.50 10.46 -3.53
C GLY A 144 -2.47 11.25 -2.22
N LYS A 145 -3.62 11.85 -1.91
CA LYS A 145 -3.82 12.57 -0.65
C LYS A 145 -4.05 11.60 0.51
N GLY A 146 -3.48 11.93 1.66
CA GLY A 146 -3.72 11.24 2.94
C GLY A 146 -5.00 11.72 3.63
N LYS A 147 -5.16 11.36 4.90
CA LYS A 147 -6.35 11.76 5.68
C LYS A 147 -6.43 13.28 5.88
N GLY A 148 -5.27 13.94 5.98
CA GLY A 148 -5.16 15.40 6.13
C GLY A 148 -5.39 16.17 4.83
N GLY A 149 -5.58 15.51 3.69
CA GLY A 149 -5.73 16.17 2.38
C GLY A 149 -4.41 16.63 1.75
N GLU A 150 -3.29 16.43 2.43
CA GLU A 150 -1.94 16.63 1.89
C GLU A 150 -1.58 15.48 0.95
N TRP A 151 -0.90 15.82 -0.15
CA TRP A 151 -0.34 14.84 -1.08
C TRP A 151 0.82 14.08 -0.43
N ALA A 152 1.01 12.82 -0.83
CA ALA A 152 2.26 12.12 -0.54
C ALA A 152 3.44 12.93 -1.12
N LYS A 153 4.54 13.06 -0.39
CA LYS A 153 5.72 13.83 -0.84
C LYS A 153 6.69 12.93 -1.57
N LEU A 154 6.96 13.21 -2.85
CA LEU A 154 7.75 12.35 -3.74
C LEU A 154 9.00 13.04 -4.31
N GLY A 155 9.40 14.17 -3.72
CA GLY A 155 10.59 14.89 -4.18
C GLY A 155 11.85 14.05 -4.01
N GLY A 156 12.66 13.93 -5.07
CA GLY A 156 13.88 13.12 -5.08
C GLY A 156 13.64 11.61 -5.07
N ALA A 157 12.40 11.14 -5.22
CA ALA A 157 12.12 9.70 -5.30
C ALA A 157 12.72 9.12 -6.59
N ASN A 158 13.45 8.01 -6.47
CA ASN A 158 13.95 7.26 -7.62
C ASN A 158 12.87 6.33 -8.15
N TRP A 159 12.58 6.38 -9.45
CA TRP A 159 11.55 5.57 -10.11
C TRP A 159 12.12 4.60 -11.15
N GLU A 160 13.45 4.52 -11.28
CA GLU A 160 14.07 3.63 -12.27
C GLU A 160 13.66 2.18 -12.07
N GLY A 161 13.37 1.46 -13.15
CA GLY A 161 12.94 0.05 -13.07
C GLY A 161 11.61 -0.21 -12.33
N ALA A 162 10.95 0.82 -11.76
CA ALA A 162 9.72 0.64 -11.01
C ALA A 162 8.59 0.15 -11.91
N LEU A 163 7.91 -0.92 -11.47
CA LEU A 163 6.86 -1.57 -12.23
C LEU A 163 5.49 -0.97 -11.90
N LEU A 164 5.05 -0.10 -12.79
CA LEU A 164 3.76 0.60 -12.76
C LEU A 164 3.01 0.32 -14.06
N SER A 165 1.68 0.19 -13.99
CA SER A 165 0.86 0.25 -15.21
C SER A 165 0.82 1.68 -15.76
N SER A 166 0.46 1.85 -17.03
CA SER A 166 0.31 3.18 -17.63
C SER A 166 -0.72 4.06 -16.89
N SER A 167 -1.78 3.45 -16.36
CA SER A 167 -2.77 4.16 -15.53
C SER A 167 -2.23 4.52 -14.15
N ASP A 168 -1.35 3.70 -13.57
CA ASP A 168 -0.76 3.99 -12.26
C ASP A 168 0.22 5.15 -12.38
N ALA A 169 1.08 5.14 -13.40
CA ALA A 169 1.98 6.24 -13.70
C ALA A 169 1.22 7.56 -13.90
N GLN A 170 0.11 7.56 -14.64
CA GLN A 170 -0.75 8.75 -14.80
C GLN A 170 -1.28 9.28 -13.46
N ARG A 171 -1.72 8.39 -12.55
CA ARG A 171 -2.15 8.79 -11.20
C ARG A 171 -1.00 9.37 -10.38
N VAL A 172 0.22 8.87 -10.55
CA VAL A 172 1.41 9.47 -9.91
C VAL A 172 1.69 10.85 -10.48
N CYS A 173 1.53 11.06 -11.79
CA CYS A 173 1.73 12.35 -12.44
C CYS A 173 0.77 13.44 -11.97
N GLU A 174 -0.40 13.10 -11.42
CA GLU A 174 -1.32 14.05 -10.78
C GLU A 174 -0.77 14.63 -9.47
N ASN A 175 0.20 13.96 -8.85
CA ASN A 175 0.80 14.42 -7.61
C ASN A 175 1.79 15.57 -7.89
N PRO A 176 1.55 16.78 -7.34
CA PRO A 176 2.36 17.96 -7.63
C PRO A 176 3.77 17.91 -7.01
N THR A 177 4.04 16.96 -6.13
CA THR A 177 5.34 16.84 -5.43
C THR A 177 6.36 16.01 -6.21
N VAL A 178 5.95 15.34 -7.28
CA VAL A 178 6.87 14.63 -8.18
C VAL A 178 7.73 15.67 -8.89
N ASP A 179 9.05 15.52 -8.79
CA ASP A 179 10.00 16.39 -9.44
C ASP A 179 10.10 16.12 -10.95
N ASP A 180 10.84 16.98 -11.66
CA ASP A 180 10.95 16.90 -13.12
C ASP A 180 11.69 15.63 -13.59
N TYR A 181 12.59 15.10 -12.76
CA TYR A 181 13.27 13.84 -13.03
C TYR A 181 12.28 12.67 -12.97
N GLY A 182 11.54 12.55 -11.87
CA GLY A 182 10.50 11.54 -11.69
C GLY A 182 9.43 11.62 -12.78
N LYS A 183 9.00 12.83 -13.16
CA LYS A 183 8.05 13.02 -14.27
C LYS A 183 8.58 12.48 -15.60
N ALA A 184 9.87 12.69 -15.88
CA ALA A 184 10.50 12.19 -17.11
C ALA A 184 10.54 10.65 -17.14
N ILE A 185 10.90 10.00 -16.03
CA ILE A 185 10.93 8.53 -15.91
C ILE A 185 9.52 7.94 -16.01
N LEU A 186 8.54 8.56 -15.34
CA LEU A 186 7.14 8.10 -15.33
C LEU A 186 6.39 8.39 -16.63
N GLY A 187 6.96 9.19 -17.54
CA GLY A 187 6.33 9.57 -18.81
C GLY A 187 5.13 10.49 -18.62
N CYS A 188 5.19 11.39 -17.64
CA CYS A 188 4.16 12.40 -17.41
C CYS A 188 4.06 13.36 -18.60
N LYS A 189 2.83 13.71 -19.00
CA LYS A 189 2.53 14.60 -20.12
C LYS A 189 2.11 15.98 -19.65
#